data_AF-A0A7W7RTD3-F1
#
_entry.id   AF-A0A7W7RTD3-F1
#
_cell.length_a   1.000
_cell.length_b   1.000
_cell.length_c   1.000
_cell.angle_alpha   90.00
_cell.angle_beta   90.00
_cell.angle_gamma   90.00
#
_symmetry.space_group_name_H-M   'P 1'
#
loop_
_entity.id
_entity.type
_entity.pdbx_description
1 polymer ?
#
loop_
_entity_poly.entity_id
_entity_poly.type
_entity_poly.pdbx_seq_one_letter_code
_entity_poly.pdbx_strand_id
1 'polypeptide(L)'
;MTRWAGRLSVAVTVAITVTVFFPTAAMSAVPSSLTSQARETAVNLRITEKIRHTLADAFWNQNYGKYHPGVGRNKVDGPKKVYYGKIKGVGAGQDVYWAVGSISVKGDPISHQDGPHVWRKRGHGAWSYRGDTGGCLAKVPSALLKIWHLPSCH
;
A
#
# COMPACT_ATOMS: atom_id res chain seq x y z
N MET A 1 -62.75 -26.30 -18.05
CA MET A 1 -63.94 -25.54 -17.59
C MET A 1 -63.50 -24.94 -16.25
N THR A 2 -63.27 -23.63 -16.10
CA THR A 2 -64.31 -22.60 -15.93
C THR A 2 -63.70 -21.22 -16.23
N ARG A 3 -64.37 -20.43 -17.08
CA ARG A 3 -64.11 -18.99 -17.25
C ARG A 3 -64.88 -18.24 -16.15
N TRP A 4 -64.32 -17.19 -15.57
CA TRP A 4 -65.09 -16.12 -14.94
C TRP A 4 -64.51 -14.75 -15.27
N ALA A 5 -65.37 -13.90 -15.81
CA ALA A 5 -65.19 -12.47 -15.99
C ALA A 5 -65.70 -11.75 -14.73
N GLY A 6 -65.13 -10.60 -14.39
CA GLY A 6 -65.56 -9.81 -13.24
C GLY A 6 -64.98 -8.40 -13.25
N ARG A 7 -65.77 -7.47 -13.79
CA ARG A 7 -65.60 -6.03 -13.98
C ARG A 7 -65.45 -5.17 -12.69
N LEU A 8 -65.09 -3.89 -12.93
CA LEU A 8 -65.32 -2.65 -12.12
C LEU A 8 -64.33 -2.40 -10.96
N SER A 9 -63.88 -1.19 -10.61
CA SER A 9 -64.42 0.17 -10.76
C SER A 9 -63.32 1.25 -10.87
N VAL A 10 -63.72 2.41 -11.37
CA VAL A 10 -62.95 3.65 -11.54
C VAL A 10 -63.00 4.52 -10.28
N ALA A 11 -62.03 5.44 -10.16
CA ALA A 11 -61.97 6.66 -9.34
C ALA A 11 -61.44 6.47 -7.89
N VAL A 12 -60.71 7.40 -7.26
CA VAL A 12 -60.62 8.86 -7.38
C VAL A 12 -59.19 9.31 -7.02
N THR A 13 -58.68 10.29 -7.77
CA THR A 13 -57.44 11.02 -7.51
C THR A 13 -57.61 12.01 -6.37
N VAL A 14 -56.70 11.99 -5.39
CA VAL A 14 -56.37 13.18 -4.58
C VAL A 14 -54.86 13.22 -4.42
N ALA A 15 -54.18 14.04 -5.23
CA ALA A 15 -52.77 14.35 -5.06
C ALA A 15 -52.66 15.53 -4.08
N ILE A 16 -52.18 15.27 -2.86
CA ILE A 16 -51.85 16.30 -1.89
C ILE A 16 -50.41 16.73 -2.18
N THR A 17 -50.24 17.89 -2.81
CA THR A 17 -48.92 18.50 -3.03
C THR A 17 -48.46 19.14 -1.72
N VAL A 18 -47.58 18.46 -0.98
CA VAL A 18 -46.92 19.04 0.20
C VAL A 18 -45.67 19.78 -0.27
N THR A 19 -45.75 21.11 -0.33
CA THR A 19 -44.59 21.96 -0.61
C THR A 19 -43.75 22.11 0.66
N VAL A 20 -42.68 21.32 0.78
CA VAL A 20 -41.72 21.46 1.88
C VAL A 20 -40.66 22.49 1.47
N PHE A 21 -40.71 23.67 2.09
CA PHE A 21 -39.62 24.66 2.03
C PHE A 21 -38.46 24.14 2.89
N PHE A 22 -37.38 23.70 2.26
CA PHE A 22 -36.12 23.47 2.97
C PHE A 22 -35.37 24.79 3.11
N PRO A 23 -34.98 25.22 4.32
CA PRO A 23 -34.04 26.32 4.47
C PRO A 23 -32.71 25.89 3.85
N THR A 24 -32.17 26.70 2.95
CA THR A 24 -30.81 26.58 2.41
C THR A 24 -29.84 26.79 3.57
N ALA A 25 -29.49 25.72 4.27
CA ALA A 25 -28.38 25.72 5.20
C ALA A 25 -27.13 26.07 4.39
N ALA A 26 -26.62 27.28 4.57
CA ALA A 26 -25.32 27.67 4.09
C ALA A 26 -24.32 26.66 4.67
N MET A 27 -23.87 25.71 3.85
CA MET A 27 -22.80 24.80 4.22
C MET A 27 -21.55 25.66 4.36
N SER A 28 -21.25 26.07 5.59
CA SER A 28 -19.92 26.51 5.95
C SER A 28 -18.98 25.38 5.53
N ALA A 29 -18.21 25.63 4.47
CA ALA A 29 -17.14 24.75 4.06
C ALA A 29 -16.21 24.56 5.26
N VAL A 30 -16.27 23.38 5.86
CA VAL A 30 -15.31 22.98 6.89
C VAL A 30 -13.93 23.03 6.21
N PRO A 31 -12.99 23.86 6.67
CA PRO A 31 -11.66 23.89 6.07
C PRO A 31 -11.03 22.51 6.24
N SER A 32 -10.88 21.79 5.12
CA SER A 32 -10.29 20.44 5.05
C SER A 32 -8.76 20.47 5.14
N SER A 33 -8.18 21.33 5.98
CA SER A 33 -6.74 21.56 6.05
C SER A 33 -6.14 21.31 7.44
N LEU A 34 -6.82 20.57 8.32
CA LEU A 34 -6.29 20.17 9.64
C LEU A 34 -6.19 18.66 9.85
N THR A 35 -5.99 17.88 8.79
CA THR A 35 -5.62 16.46 8.94
C THR A 35 -4.20 16.20 8.45
N SER A 36 -3.37 15.88 9.44
CA SER A 36 -2.23 14.96 9.34
C SER A 36 -0.84 15.54 9.08
N GLN A 37 -0.41 16.50 9.90
CA GLN A 37 0.89 16.35 10.56
C GLN A 37 0.75 15.46 11.82
N ALA A 38 0.07 14.32 11.69
CA ALA A 38 0.19 13.28 12.68
C ALA A 38 1.66 12.84 12.62
N ARG A 39 2.41 13.12 13.70
CA ARG A 39 3.81 12.72 13.87
C ARG A 39 3.96 11.27 13.41
N GLU A 40 4.56 11.04 12.24
CA GLU A 40 4.76 9.70 11.71
C GLU A 40 5.55 8.89 12.74
N THR A 41 4.88 7.97 13.42
CA THR A 41 5.52 7.18 14.46
C THR A 41 6.19 6.00 13.81
N ALA A 42 7.50 6.12 13.59
CA ALA A 42 8.33 5.06 13.04
C ALA A 42 8.73 4.06 14.13
N VAL A 43 8.76 2.77 13.78
CA VAL A 43 9.18 1.67 14.66
C VAL A 43 10.20 0.83 13.93
N ASN A 44 11.35 0.62 14.56
CA ASN A 44 12.36 -0.31 14.07
C ASN A 44 11.96 -1.74 14.44
N LEU A 45 12.02 -2.66 13.49
CA LEU A 45 11.57 -4.03 13.65
C LEU A 45 12.71 -4.99 13.32
N ARG A 46 12.74 -6.13 14.02
CA ARG A 46 13.70 -7.19 13.72
C ARG A 46 13.28 -7.92 12.45
N ILE A 47 14.20 -8.02 11.49
CA ILE A 47 14.02 -8.84 10.30
C ILE A 47 14.09 -10.32 10.67
N THR A 48 13.22 -11.14 10.05
CA THR A 48 13.23 -12.60 10.19
C THR A 48 13.53 -13.26 8.85
N GLU A 49 13.98 -14.51 8.87
CA GLU A 49 14.28 -15.25 7.63
C GLU A 49 13.04 -15.42 6.76
N LYS A 50 11.87 -15.68 7.38
CA LYS A 50 10.59 -15.71 6.68
C LYS A 50 10.33 -14.42 5.92
N ILE A 51 10.57 -13.26 6.53
CA ILE A 51 10.39 -11.97 5.84
C ILE A 51 11.39 -11.86 4.69
N ARG A 52 12.67 -12.19 4.90
CA ARG A 52 13.69 -12.16 3.83
C ARG A 52 13.27 -12.99 2.61
N HIS A 53 12.75 -14.20 2.82
CA HIS A 53 12.21 -15.02 1.73
C HIS A 53 11.08 -14.30 0.98
N THR A 54 10.09 -13.74 1.70
CA THR A 54 8.99 -13.01 1.06
C THR A 54 9.43 -11.75 0.29
N LEU A 55 10.50 -11.07 0.73
CA LEU A 55 11.07 -9.93 0.02
C LEU A 55 11.75 -10.38 -1.29
N ALA A 56 12.49 -11.49 -1.25
CA ALA A 56 13.08 -12.07 -2.44
C ALA A 56 12.03 -12.60 -3.43
N ASP A 57 10.93 -13.17 -2.94
CA ASP A 57 9.79 -13.55 -3.79
C ASP A 57 9.16 -12.33 -4.46
N ALA A 58 8.96 -11.24 -3.72
CA ALA A 58 8.43 -10.00 -4.28
C ALA A 58 9.37 -9.41 -5.35
N PHE A 59 10.69 -9.41 -5.10
CA PHE A 59 11.69 -8.96 -6.08
C PHE A 59 11.68 -9.83 -7.34
N TRP A 60 11.67 -11.15 -7.19
CA TRP A 60 11.64 -12.08 -8.32
C TRP A 60 10.38 -11.89 -9.17
N ASN A 61 9.21 -11.95 -8.53
CA ASN A 61 7.92 -11.96 -9.22
C ASN A 61 7.59 -10.61 -9.87
N GLN A 62 8.02 -9.49 -9.27
CA GLN A 62 7.62 -8.15 -9.71
C GLN A 62 8.70 -7.44 -10.53
N ASN A 63 9.93 -7.96 -10.55
CA ASN A 63 11.04 -7.36 -11.26
C ASN A 63 11.87 -8.41 -12.02
N TYR A 64 12.77 -9.10 -11.31
CA TYR A 64 13.88 -9.80 -11.97
C TYR A 64 13.42 -10.93 -12.90
N GLY A 65 12.48 -11.78 -12.44
CA GLY A 65 12.00 -12.93 -13.21
C GLY A 65 11.26 -12.56 -14.50
N LYS A 66 10.70 -11.34 -14.58
CA LYS A 66 10.04 -10.85 -15.79
C LYS A 66 11.04 -10.53 -16.91
N TYR A 67 12.24 -10.06 -16.54
CA TYR A 67 13.26 -9.60 -17.48
C TYR A 67 14.36 -10.63 -17.76
N HIS A 68 14.41 -11.73 -17.00
CA HIS A 68 15.43 -12.78 -17.12
C HIS A 68 14.78 -14.15 -17.32
N PRO A 69 14.12 -14.39 -18.47
CA PRO A 69 13.53 -15.69 -18.77
C PRO A 69 14.63 -16.76 -18.79
N GLY A 70 14.42 -17.85 -18.06
CA GLY A 70 15.39 -18.96 -17.95
C GLY A 70 16.28 -18.92 -16.70
N VAL A 71 16.33 -17.80 -15.98
CA VAL A 71 16.87 -17.80 -14.61
C VAL A 71 15.79 -18.39 -13.68
N GLY A 72 16.20 -19.22 -12.73
CA GLY A 72 15.28 -19.79 -11.74
C GLY A 72 15.18 -18.93 -10.48
N ARG A 73 14.01 -18.90 -9.83
CA ARG A 73 13.80 -18.24 -8.52
C ARG A 73 14.84 -18.66 -7.47
N ASN A 74 15.31 -19.90 -7.53
CA ASN A 74 16.34 -20.47 -6.65
C ASN A 74 17.72 -19.80 -6.76
N LYS A 75 17.93 -18.93 -7.75
CA LYS A 75 19.15 -18.12 -7.88
C LYS A 75 19.12 -16.83 -7.08
N VAL A 76 17.96 -16.45 -6.54
CA VAL A 76 17.80 -15.22 -5.74
C VAL A 76 17.82 -15.56 -4.26
N ASP A 77 18.85 -15.11 -3.57
CA ASP A 77 18.89 -15.19 -2.11
C ASP A 77 18.03 -14.07 -1.49
N GLY A 78 17.55 -14.29 -0.25
CA GLY A 78 16.91 -13.25 0.55
C GLY A 78 17.83 -12.03 0.75
N PRO A 79 17.29 -10.79 0.76
CA PRO A 79 18.13 -9.60 0.89
C PRO A 79 18.94 -9.62 2.18
N LYS A 80 20.17 -9.10 2.13
CA LYS A 80 21.13 -9.00 3.23
C LYS A 80 21.17 -7.56 3.75
N LYS A 81 21.70 -7.37 4.98
CA LYS A 81 21.83 -6.06 5.65
C LYS A 81 20.51 -5.26 5.61
N VAL A 82 19.42 -5.92 6.00
CA VAL A 82 18.06 -5.38 5.85
C VAL A 82 17.70 -4.47 7.01
N TYR A 83 17.35 -3.22 6.70
CA TYR A 83 16.62 -2.33 7.59
C TYR A 83 15.13 -2.59 7.43
N TYR A 84 14.43 -2.87 8.52
CA TYR A 84 13.02 -3.22 8.51
C TYR A 84 12.27 -2.47 9.61
N GLY A 85 11.08 -2.00 9.28
CA GLY A 85 10.32 -1.15 10.18
C GLY A 85 8.96 -0.79 9.62
N LYS A 86 8.23 0.01 10.39
CA LYS A 86 6.91 0.48 10.00
C LYS A 86 6.66 1.92 10.42
N ILE A 87 5.83 2.60 9.65
CA ILE A 87 5.12 3.81 10.08
C ILE A 87 3.77 3.36 10.64
N LYS A 88 3.47 3.72 11.89
CA LYS A 88 2.18 3.40 12.52
C LYS A 88 1.04 4.16 11.84
N GLY A 89 -0.03 3.44 11.52
CA GLY A 89 -1.32 4.03 11.17
C GLY A 89 -2.24 4.14 12.39
N VAL A 90 -3.51 4.49 12.15
CA VAL A 90 -4.54 4.51 13.22
C VAL A 90 -4.75 3.11 13.83
N GLY A 91 -4.44 2.05 13.08
CA GLY A 91 -4.44 0.67 13.56
C GLY A 91 -3.58 -0.25 12.70
N ALA A 92 -3.45 -1.51 13.11
CA ALA A 92 -2.53 -2.48 12.48
C ALA A 92 -2.76 -2.68 10.96
N GLY A 93 -4.01 -2.56 10.49
CA GLY A 93 -4.33 -2.64 9.06
C GLY A 93 -3.85 -1.45 8.22
N GLN A 94 -3.55 -0.31 8.87
CA GLN A 94 -3.08 0.91 8.22
C GLN A 94 -1.56 1.14 8.38
N ASP A 95 -0.89 0.35 9.23
CA ASP A 95 0.57 0.38 9.35
C ASP A 95 1.22 0.17 7.98
N VAL A 96 2.21 1.00 7.66
CA VAL A 96 2.97 0.86 6.41
C VAL A 96 4.35 0.34 6.75
N TYR A 97 4.63 -0.88 6.32
CA TYR A 97 5.90 -1.54 6.52
C TYR A 97 6.83 -1.25 5.36
N TRP A 98 8.10 -1.04 5.68
CA TRP A 98 9.16 -0.76 4.75
C TRP A 98 10.35 -1.67 5.04
N ALA A 99 11.00 -2.13 3.99
CA ALA A 99 12.29 -2.81 4.09
C ALA A 99 13.25 -2.22 3.07
N VAL A 100 14.52 -2.08 3.48
CA VAL A 100 15.63 -1.62 2.63
C VAL A 100 16.78 -2.59 2.80
N GLY A 101 17.33 -3.12 1.72
CA GLY A 101 18.45 -4.07 1.83
C GLY A 101 19.06 -4.44 0.49
N SER A 102 20.23 -5.06 0.53
CA SER A 102 20.93 -5.50 -0.69
C SER A 102 20.42 -6.88 -1.10
N ILE A 103 19.94 -7.02 -2.32
CA ILE A 103 19.59 -8.32 -2.91
C ILE A 103 20.50 -8.60 -4.09
N SER A 104 20.68 -9.86 -4.44
CA SER A 104 21.60 -10.26 -5.50
C SER A 104 21.16 -11.58 -6.09
N VAL A 105 21.53 -11.81 -7.35
CA VAL A 105 21.20 -13.02 -8.07
C VAL A 105 22.49 -13.79 -8.37
N LYS A 106 22.52 -15.06 -7.98
CA LYS A 106 23.69 -15.92 -8.16
C LYS A 106 23.99 -16.10 -9.64
N GLY A 107 25.20 -15.70 -10.04
CA GLY A 107 25.67 -15.77 -11.43
C GLY A 107 25.38 -14.52 -12.25
N ASP A 108 24.80 -13.47 -11.63
CA ASP A 108 24.57 -12.18 -12.26
C ASP A 108 25.27 -11.06 -11.48
N PRO A 109 26.47 -10.61 -11.93
CA PRO A 109 27.21 -9.55 -11.27
C PRO A 109 26.56 -8.17 -11.41
N ILE A 110 25.67 -7.96 -12.40
CA ILE A 110 25.00 -6.67 -12.62
C ILE A 110 23.98 -6.43 -11.51
N SER A 111 23.35 -7.50 -11.00
CA SER A 111 22.37 -7.43 -9.90
C SER A 111 22.88 -6.79 -8.60
N HIS A 112 24.20 -6.59 -8.45
CA HIS A 112 24.81 -5.93 -7.30
C HIS A 112 24.95 -4.40 -7.43
N GLN A 113 24.85 -3.84 -8.64
CA GLN A 113 25.31 -2.48 -8.93
C GLN A 113 24.27 -1.40 -8.57
N ASP A 114 23.00 -1.77 -8.42
CA ASP A 114 21.89 -0.80 -8.35
C ASP A 114 21.65 -0.23 -6.93
N GLY A 115 22.50 -0.60 -5.97
CA GLY A 115 22.40 -0.13 -4.58
C GLY A 115 21.33 -0.87 -3.78
N PRO A 116 20.92 -0.34 -2.61
CA PRO A 116 19.92 -1.01 -1.79
C PRO A 116 18.55 -1.00 -2.47
N HIS A 117 17.82 -2.08 -2.28
CA HIS A 117 16.49 -2.29 -2.83
C HIS A 117 15.43 -1.99 -1.78
N VAL A 118 14.27 -1.52 -2.25
CA VAL A 118 13.18 -1.09 -1.36
C VAL A 118 11.95 -1.96 -1.55
N TRP A 119 11.33 -2.35 -0.44
CA TRP A 119 10.04 -3.01 -0.43
C TRP A 119 9.07 -2.28 0.50
N ARG A 120 7.78 -2.37 0.18
CA ARG A 120 6.70 -1.77 0.96
C ARG A 120 5.50 -2.71 1.04
N LYS A 121 4.81 -2.72 2.18
CA LYS A 121 3.44 -3.27 2.29
C LYS A 121 2.59 -2.45 3.25
N ARG A 122 1.27 -2.56 3.14
CA ARG A 122 0.31 -1.99 4.10
C ARG A 122 -0.35 -3.10 4.89
N GLY A 123 -0.35 -2.99 6.22
CA GLY A 123 -0.94 -3.95 7.14
C GLY A 123 -0.49 -5.38 6.86
N HIS A 124 -1.48 -6.25 6.66
CA HIS A 124 -1.29 -7.67 6.33
C HIS A 124 -1.21 -7.96 4.82
N GLY A 125 -1.15 -6.91 3.98
CA GLY A 125 -1.06 -7.06 2.53
C GLY A 125 0.26 -7.66 2.05
N ALA A 126 0.31 -7.96 0.75
CA ALA A 126 1.50 -8.47 0.09
C ALA A 126 2.62 -7.42 0.02
N TRP A 127 3.87 -7.90 -0.04
CA TRP A 127 5.03 -7.06 -0.30
C TRP A 127 5.07 -6.62 -1.75
N SER A 128 5.28 -5.32 -1.96
CA SER A 128 5.57 -4.73 -3.26
C SER A 128 7.03 -4.31 -3.32
N TYR A 129 7.74 -4.74 -4.36
CA TYR A 129 9.05 -4.23 -4.71
C TYR A 129 8.90 -2.80 -5.26
N ARG A 130 9.76 -1.88 -4.82
CA ARG A 130 9.70 -0.43 -5.14
C ARG A 130 10.89 0.03 -5.99
N GLY A 131 11.69 -0.90 -6.46
CA GLY A 131 12.92 -0.62 -7.19
C GLY A 131 14.14 -0.61 -6.28
N ASP A 132 15.28 -0.57 -6.94
CA ASP A 132 16.53 -0.11 -6.37
C ASP A 132 16.48 1.40 -6.11
N THR A 133 17.56 1.91 -5.53
CA THR A 133 17.65 3.28 -5.04
C THR A 133 18.70 4.09 -5.75
N GLY A 134 19.61 3.47 -6.52
CA GLY A 134 20.81 4.14 -7.02
C GLY A 134 21.62 4.83 -5.91
N GLY A 135 21.53 4.34 -4.67
CA GLY A 135 22.15 4.96 -3.49
C GLY A 135 21.28 6.01 -2.78
N CYS A 136 20.13 6.39 -3.34
CA CYS A 136 19.22 7.39 -2.78
C CYS A 136 17.90 6.81 -2.23
N LEU A 137 17.69 6.92 -0.92
CA LEU A 137 16.50 6.43 -0.21
C LEU A 137 15.28 7.38 -0.23
N ALA A 138 15.10 8.23 -1.26
CA ALA A 138 14.02 9.21 -1.33
C ALA A 138 12.60 8.62 -1.24
N LYS A 139 12.43 7.34 -1.60
CA LYS A 139 11.15 6.63 -1.52
C LYS A 139 10.80 6.21 -0.08
N VAL A 140 11.76 6.23 0.84
CA VAL A 140 11.61 5.74 2.22
C VAL A 140 11.22 6.92 3.13
N PRO A 141 10.23 6.76 4.02
CA PRO A 141 9.85 7.81 4.96
C PRO A 141 11.03 8.28 5.82
N SER A 142 11.20 9.59 5.93
CA SER A 142 12.31 10.22 6.68
C SER A 142 12.34 9.80 8.15
N ALA A 143 11.17 9.54 8.76
CA ALA A 143 11.07 9.04 10.12
C ALA A 143 11.74 7.66 10.28
N LEU A 144 11.67 6.78 9.28
CA LEU A 144 12.38 5.49 9.29
C LEU A 144 13.88 5.67 9.06
N LEU A 145 14.27 6.52 8.10
CA LEU A 145 15.68 6.84 7.86
C LEU A 145 16.37 7.34 9.13
N LYS A 146 15.69 8.20 9.89
CA LYS A 146 16.19 8.73 11.17
C LYS A 146 16.47 7.63 12.20
N ILE A 147 15.54 6.70 12.41
CA ILE A 147 15.73 5.62 13.42
C ILE A 147 16.68 4.52 12.94
N TRP A 148 16.91 4.42 11.62
CA TRP A 148 17.90 3.51 11.03
C TRP A 148 19.28 4.14 10.89
N HIS A 149 19.42 5.43 11.24
CA HIS A 149 20.65 6.21 11.09
C HIS A 149 21.18 6.24 9.65
N LEU A 150 20.25 6.35 8.69
CA LEU A 150 20.55 6.46 7.26
C LEU A 150 20.35 7.90 6.79
N PRO A 151 21.16 8.37 5.82
CA PRO A 151 21.00 9.70 5.26
C PRO A 151 19.70 9.81 4.45
N SER A 152 19.08 10.98 4.48
CA SER A 152 18.09 11.39 3.49
C SER A 152 18.78 11.85 2.22
N CYS A 153 18.14 11.67 1.07
CA CYS A 153 18.58 12.36 -0.14
C CYS A 153 18.21 13.83 -0.02
N HIS A 154 19.14 14.69 -0.42
CA HIS A 154 18.97 16.14 -0.52
C HIS A 154 19.02 16.54 -1.99
#